data_AF-T0ZAF5-F1
#
_entry.id   AF-T0ZAF5-F1
#
_cell.length_a   1.000
_cell.length_b   1.000
_cell.length_c   1.000
_cell.angle_alpha   90.00
_cell.angle_beta   90.00
_cell.angle_gamma   90.00
#
_symmetry.space_group_name_H-M   'P 1'
#
loop_
_entity.id
_entity.type
_entity.pdbx_description
1 polymer ?
#
loop_
_entity_poly.entity_id
_entity_poly.type
_entity_poly.pdbx_seq_one_letter_code
_entity_poly.pdbx_strand_id
1 'polypeptide(L)'
;GGEVAEAPRVVDRGYASLRNVNALVRRKERFLVAVRAKPGSKDLSLLEEVGTWEAWPEIAPGVRGVSVMRMGVKWTVTWNDEVAGRNGDGRRAKMKQARDALERVAKGIEVGRVKSRSERDRKVGSILARYGMKRFLRVEGERNGLGFRVEETGVREKKEGGDDGYQVYATTETWLGEQDVVTFYRHRDRIEKAIRTMSSVLGLGPMWVQTPEHVRGHVFVHALGY
;
A
#
# COMPACT_ATOMS: atom_id res chain seq x y z
N GLY A 1 -5.31 -25.83 32.96
CA GLY A 1 -5.17 -25.71 31.50
C GLY A 1 -5.00 -24.25 31.18
N GLY A 2 -3.85 -23.85 30.63
CA GLY A 2 -3.63 -22.46 30.24
C GLY A 2 -4.56 -22.12 29.09
N GLU A 3 -5.30 -21.01 29.21
CA GLU A 3 -5.99 -20.39 28.08
C GLU A 3 -4.97 -20.18 26.97
N VAL A 4 -5.13 -20.92 25.87
CA VAL A 4 -4.40 -20.62 24.64
C VAL A 4 -4.94 -19.28 24.18
N ALA A 5 -4.12 -18.24 24.24
CA ALA A 5 -4.49 -16.91 23.77
C ALA A 5 -5.05 -17.03 22.35
N GLU A 6 -6.35 -16.77 22.21
CA GLU A 6 -7.05 -16.93 20.94
C GLU A 6 -6.47 -15.91 19.94
N ALA A 7 -5.97 -16.41 18.81
CA ALA A 7 -5.27 -15.59 17.83
C ALA A 7 -6.17 -14.43 17.34
N PRO A 8 -5.62 -13.22 17.15
CA PRO A 8 -6.38 -12.10 16.61
C PRO A 8 -7.08 -12.47 15.32
N ARG A 9 -8.33 -12.03 15.15
CA ARG A 9 -8.98 -12.07 13.84
C ARG A 9 -8.27 -11.09 12.91
N VAL A 10 -7.48 -11.59 11.97
CA VAL A 10 -6.75 -10.75 11.01
C VAL A 10 -7.65 -10.41 9.81
N VAL A 11 -7.94 -9.13 9.60
CA VAL A 11 -8.95 -8.65 8.63
C VAL A 11 -8.29 -8.12 7.35
N ASP A 12 -8.89 -8.39 6.18
CA ASP A 12 -8.32 -8.17 4.84
C ASP A 12 -7.88 -6.73 4.59
N ARG A 13 -6.87 -6.57 3.71
CA ARG A 13 -6.40 -5.27 3.24
C ARG A 13 -7.49 -4.48 2.47
N GLY A 14 -8.57 -5.12 2.05
CA GLY A 14 -9.82 -4.51 1.58
C GLY A 14 -10.56 -3.72 2.66
N TYR A 15 -10.30 -4.00 3.94
CA TYR A 15 -10.80 -3.25 5.09
C TYR A 15 -9.81 -2.18 5.60
N ALA A 16 -8.72 -1.93 4.88
CA ALA A 16 -7.63 -1.04 5.28
C ALA A 16 -7.94 0.47 5.30
N SER A 17 -9.22 0.86 5.19
CA SER A 17 -9.62 2.27 5.29
C SER A 17 -9.91 2.63 6.75
N LEU A 18 -9.61 3.87 7.16
CA LEU A 18 -9.97 4.35 8.50
C LEU A 18 -11.46 4.20 8.80
N ARG A 19 -12.32 4.42 7.79
CA ARG A 19 -13.76 4.21 7.91
C ARG A 19 -14.10 2.79 8.38
N ASN A 20 -13.42 1.79 7.81
CA ASN A 20 -13.65 0.38 8.15
C ASN A 20 -13.05 0.03 9.51
N VAL A 21 -11.86 0.55 9.84
CA VAL A 21 -11.27 0.42 11.19
C VAL A 21 -12.25 0.97 12.24
N ASN A 22 -12.77 2.19 12.04
CA ASN A 22 -13.75 2.79 12.94
C ASN A 22 -15.05 1.98 13.05
N ALA A 23 -15.49 1.34 11.96
CA ALA A 23 -16.65 0.46 11.99
C ALA A 23 -16.40 -0.81 12.82
N LEU A 24 -15.20 -1.41 12.72
CA LEU A 24 -14.80 -2.58 13.53
C LEU A 24 -14.73 -2.21 15.02
N VAL A 25 -14.14 -1.06 15.35
CA VAL A 25 -14.08 -0.54 16.72
C VAL A 25 -15.47 -0.34 17.30
N ARG A 26 -16.38 0.31 16.56
CA ARG A 26 -17.78 0.53 17.01
C ARG A 26 -18.53 -0.76 17.27
N ARG A 27 -18.21 -1.83 16.52
CA ARG A 27 -18.81 -3.16 16.68
C ARG A 27 -18.14 -3.99 17.77
N LYS A 28 -17.09 -3.47 18.43
CA LYS A 28 -16.29 -4.17 19.45
C LYS A 28 -15.71 -5.50 18.92
N GLU A 29 -15.40 -5.53 17.63
CA GLU A 29 -14.77 -6.68 17.00
C GLU A 29 -13.30 -6.74 17.38
N ARG A 30 -12.78 -7.94 17.65
CA ARG A 30 -11.33 -8.17 17.74
C ARG A 30 -10.75 -8.10 16.34
N PHE A 31 -9.69 -7.34 16.11
CA PHE A 31 -9.07 -7.26 14.79
C PHE A 31 -7.58 -6.98 14.80
N LEU A 32 -6.90 -7.41 13.74
CA LEU A 32 -5.60 -6.91 13.28
C LEU A 32 -5.68 -6.61 11.78
N VAL A 33 -5.35 -5.39 11.36
CA VAL A 33 -5.42 -4.97 9.95
C VAL A 33 -4.27 -4.06 9.57
N ALA A 34 -3.70 -4.25 8.37
CA ALA A 34 -2.78 -3.26 7.78
C ALA A 34 -3.59 -2.14 7.13
N VAL A 35 -3.29 -0.90 7.51
CA VAL A 35 -4.01 0.29 7.05
C VAL A 35 -3.27 0.91 5.86
N ARG A 36 -4.01 1.39 4.84
CA ARG A 36 -3.43 2.11 3.69
C ARG A 36 -3.13 3.54 4.11
N ALA A 37 -2.11 3.68 4.89
CA ALA A 37 -1.95 4.84 5.71
C ALA A 37 -0.56 5.38 5.38
N LYS A 38 -0.53 6.65 4.92
CA LYS A 38 0.68 7.28 4.37
C LYS A 38 1.21 8.33 5.36
N PRO A 39 2.53 8.42 5.57
CA PRO A 39 3.17 9.61 6.14
C PRO A 39 2.61 10.90 5.54
N GLY A 40 2.27 11.87 6.40
CA GLY A 40 1.69 13.16 6.01
C GLY A 40 0.23 13.12 5.51
N SER A 41 -0.42 11.96 5.46
CA SER A 41 -1.87 11.92 5.23
C SER A 41 -2.63 12.44 6.45
N LYS A 42 -3.74 13.17 6.24
CA LYS A 42 -4.67 13.56 7.33
C LYS A 42 -5.13 12.35 8.15
N ASP A 43 -5.13 11.18 7.52
CA ASP A 43 -5.53 9.90 8.07
C ASP A 43 -4.47 9.30 9.03
N LEU A 44 -3.24 9.83 9.06
CA LEU A 44 -2.17 9.41 9.98
C LEU A 44 -1.39 10.59 10.57
N SER A 45 -2.07 11.51 11.25
CA SER A 45 -1.38 12.40 12.19
C SER A 45 -0.60 11.62 13.28
N LEU A 46 -0.91 10.33 13.45
CA LEU A 46 -0.20 9.37 14.30
C LEU A 46 1.31 9.33 14.01
N LEU A 47 1.73 9.57 12.76
CA LEU A 47 3.14 9.56 12.37
C LEU A 47 3.91 10.76 12.89
N GLU A 48 3.24 11.88 13.15
CA GLU A 48 3.85 13.06 13.76
C GLU A 48 4.19 12.81 15.24
N GLU A 49 3.46 11.91 15.90
CA GLU A 49 3.63 11.56 17.32
C GLU A 49 4.78 10.57 17.55
N VAL A 50 5.03 9.68 16.60
CA VAL A 50 6.07 8.63 16.72
C VAL A 50 7.44 9.06 16.20
N GLY A 51 7.56 10.25 15.60
CA GLY A 51 8.82 10.75 15.05
C GLY A 51 9.34 9.93 13.84
N THR A 52 10.64 10.05 13.56
CA THR A 52 11.28 9.42 12.40
C THR A 52 11.74 7.99 12.71
N TRP A 53 11.65 7.12 11.70
CA TRP A 53 11.97 5.70 11.82
C TRP A 53 13.41 5.39 12.24
N GLU A 54 14.34 6.32 12.01
CA GLU A 54 15.75 6.17 12.36
C GLU A 54 15.97 6.04 13.87
N ALA A 55 15.07 6.62 14.67
CA ALA A 55 15.12 6.56 16.13
C ALA A 55 14.31 5.40 16.73
N TRP A 56 13.59 4.62 15.90
CA TRP A 56 12.76 3.53 16.38
C TRP A 56 13.59 2.30 16.71
N PRO A 57 13.19 1.52 17.74
CA PRO A 57 13.86 0.28 18.07
C PRO A 57 13.71 -0.74 16.93
N GLU A 58 14.75 -1.53 16.73
CA GLU A 58 14.73 -2.67 15.81
C GLU A 58 13.96 -3.82 16.48
N ILE A 59 12.86 -4.22 15.85
CA ILE A 59 11.93 -5.25 16.36
C ILE A 59 12.13 -6.60 15.66
N ALA A 60 12.83 -6.60 14.52
CA ALA A 60 13.30 -7.77 13.79
C ALA A 60 14.40 -7.31 12.82
N PRO A 61 15.24 -8.22 12.27
CA PRO A 61 16.29 -7.83 11.34
C PRO A 61 15.79 -6.97 10.17
N GLY A 62 16.28 -5.73 10.07
CA GLY A 62 15.89 -4.75 9.05
C GLY A 62 14.46 -4.21 9.20
N VAL A 63 13.85 -4.38 10.37
CA VAL A 63 12.50 -3.91 10.70
C VAL A 63 12.55 -3.11 11.99
N ARG A 64 12.24 -1.82 11.89
CA ARG A 64 12.10 -0.91 13.03
C ARG A 64 10.63 -0.63 13.27
N GLY A 65 10.22 -0.47 14.52
CA GLY A 65 8.81 -0.20 14.79
C GLY A 65 8.50 0.32 16.17
N VAL A 66 7.37 1.00 16.26
CA VAL A 66 6.86 1.62 17.47
C VAL A 66 5.34 1.59 17.45
N SER A 67 4.72 1.64 18.62
CA SER A 67 3.27 1.68 18.74
C SER A 67 2.78 2.85 19.56
N VAL A 68 1.58 3.32 19.23
CA VAL A 68 0.84 4.32 20.00
C VAL A 68 -0.60 3.86 20.22
N MET A 69 -1.17 4.24 21.35
CA MET A 69 -2.56 3.94 21.70
C MET A 69 -3.46 5.11 21.33
N ARG A 70 -4.53 4.85 20.56
CA ARG A 70 -5.59 5.85 20.30
C ARG A 70 -6.97 5.23 20.31
N MET A 71 -7.87 5.82 21.11
CA MET A 71 -9.28 5.44 21.17
C MET A 71 -9.49 3.92 21.37
N GLY A 72 -8.65 3.29 22.22
CA GLY A 72 -8.71 1.85 22.48
C GLY A 72 -8.12 0.97 21.37
N VAL A 73 -7.47 1.54 20.37
CA VAL A 73 -6.78 0.83 19.29
C VAL A 73 -5.27 1.06 19.42
N LYS A 74 -4.51 -0.03 19.36
CA LYS A 74 -3.06 -0.01 19.21
C LYS A 74 -2.72 0.19 17.73
N TRP A 75 -1.97 1.24 17.45
CA TRP A 75 -1.43 1.54 16.12
C TRP A 75 0.05 1.24 16.11
N THR A 76 0.46 0.23 15.35
CA THR A 76 1.86 -0.14 15.19
C THR A 76 2.35 0.37 13.85
N VAL A 77 3.40 1.17 13.86
CA VAL A 77 4.06 1.68 12.67
C VAL A 77 5.41 1.02 12.56
N THR A 78 5.74 0.53 11.37
CA THR A 78 7.03 -0.10 11.11
C THR A 78 7.68 0.46 9.86
N TRP A 79 9.00 0.53 9.90
CA TRP A 79 9.84 0.70 8.73
C TRP A 79 10.53 -0.63 8.41
N ASN A 80 10.46 -1.07 7.15
CA ASN A 80 11.13 -2.28 6.70
C ASN A 80 12.09 -1.95 5.55
N ASP A 81 13.38 -2.20 5.75
CA ASP A 81 14.47 -1.87 4.81
C ASP A 81 14.32 -2.62 3.47
N GLU A 82 13.94 -3.90 3.51
CA GLU A 82 13.73 -4.71 2.30
C GLU A 82 12.52 -4.20 1.50
N VAL A 83 11.44 -3.84 2.19
CA VAL A 83 10.24 -3.26 1.56
C VAL A 83 10.55 -1.89 0.97
N ALA A 84 11.34 -1.07 1.67
CA ALA A 84 11.81 0.21 1.18
C ALA A 84 12.64 0.05 -0.10
N GLY A 85 13.60 -0.88 -0.11
CA GLY A 85 14.42 -1.19 -1.28
C GLY A 85 13.57 -1.62 -2.47
N ARG A 86 12.71 -2.62 -2.29
CA ARG A 86 11.84 -3.16 -3.34
C ARG A 86 10.88 -2.11 -3.91
N ASN A 87 10.25 -1.32 -3.06
CA ASN A 87 9.34 -0.26 -3.47
C ASN A 87 10.09 0.88 -4.18
N GLY A 88 11.28 1.23 -3.70
CA GLY A 88 12.18 2.18 -4.34
C GLY A 88 12.61 1.74 -5.74
N ASP A 89 13.03 0.48 -5.92
CA ASP A 89 13.34 -0.11 -7.22
C ASP A 89 12.13 -0.06 -8.17
N GLY A 90 10.97 -0.49 -7.68
CA GLY A 90 9.72 -0.44 -8.43
C GLY A 90 9.32 0.99 -8.84
N ARG A 91 9.52 1.98 -7.97
CA ARG A 91 9.31 3.41 -8.29
C ARG A 91 10.27 3.85 -9.38
N ARG A 92 11.57 3.60 -9.23
CA ARG A 92 12.59 3.99 -10.21
C ARG A 92 12.29 3.40 -11.60
N ALA A 93 11.90 2.12 -11.65
CA ALA A 93 11.51 1.47 -12.89
C ALA A 93 10.28 2.14 -13.54
N LYS A 94 9.22 2.41 -12.77
CA LYS A 94 8.02 3.11 -13.27
C LYS A 94 8.31 4.54 -13.69
N MET A 95 9.19 5.24 -12.97
CA MET A 95 9.61 6.60 -13.30
C MET A 95 10.34 6.64 -14.64
N LYS A 96 11.26 5.69 -14.87
CA LYS A 96 11.92 5.51 -16.17
C LYS A 96 10.89 5.28 -17.29
N GLN A 97 9.97 4.33 -17.09
CA GLN A 97 8.91 4.04 -18.08
C GLN A 97 8.00 5.25 -18.36
N ALA A 98 7.69 6.05 -17.34
CA ALA A 98 6.90 7.26 -17.50
C ALA A 98 7.66 8.33 -18.29
N ARG A 99 8.96 8.54 -17.99
CA ARG A 99 9.83 9.47 -18.74
C ARG A 99 9.93 9.07 -20.21
N ASP A 100 10.20 7.80 -20.51
CA ASP A 100 10.24 7.29 -21.88
C ASP A 100 8.90 7.49 -22.60
N ALA A 101 7.77 7.33 -21.91
CA ALA A 101 6.45 7.56 -22.47
C ALA A 101 6.18 9.05 -22.74
N LEU A 102 6.58 9.94 -21.85
CA LEU A 102 6.49 11.38 -22.04
C LEU A 102 7.36 11.84 -23.21
N GLU A 103 8.58 11.33 -23.35
CA GLU A 103 9.46 11.63 -24.48
C GLU A 103 8.82 11.24 -25.82
N ARG A 104 8.11 10.10 -25.89
CA ARG A 104 7.34 9.73 -27.09
C ARG A 104 6.21 10.72 -27.40
N VAL A 105 5.60 11.33 -26.39
CA VAL A 105 4.60 12.40 -26.59
C VAL A 105 5.28 13.65 -27.13
N ALA A 106 6.44 14.04 -26.60
CA ALA A 106 7.22 15.17 -27.10
C ALA A 106 7.60 15.00 -28.58
N LYS A 107 8.17 13.83 -28.94
CA LYS A 107 8.44 13.48 -30.35
C LYS A 107 7.17 13.49 -31.20
N GLY A 108 6.05 13.03 -30.64
CA GLY A 108 4.75 13.08 -31.30
C GLY A 108 4.24 14.49 -31.59
N ILE A 109 4.62 15.48 -30.80
CA ILE A 109 4.33 16.90 -31.05
C ILE A 109 5.20 17.42 -32.20
N GLU A 110 6.50 17.13 -32.18
CA GLU A 110 7.46 17.56 -33.22
C GLU A 110 7.05 17.08 -34.61
N VAL A 111 6.63 15.82 -34.74
CA VAL A 111 6.21 15.22 -36.02
C VAL A 111 4.74 15.49 -36.37
N GLY A 112 4.03 16.33 -35.60
CA GLY A 112 2.63 16.73 -35.87
C GLY A 112 1.58 15.63 -35.63
N ARG A 113 1.91 14.55 -34.92
CA ARG A 113 0.94 13.51 -34.51
C ARG A 113 0.04 13.95 -33.38
N VAL A 114 0.55 14.76 -32.45
CA VAL A 114 -0.24 15.38 -31.38
C VAL A 114 -0.65 16.77 -31.85
N LYS A 115 -1.96 16.98 -32.04
CA LYS A 115 -2.45 18.16 -32.78
C LYS A 115 -3.07 19.24 -31.90
N SER A 116 -3.27 18.97 -30.61
CA SER A 116 -3.91 19.91 -29.70
C SER A 116 -3.39 19.81 -28.28
N ARG A 117 -3.57 20.89 -27.51
CA ARG A 117 -3.27 20.95 -26.08
C ARG A 117 -4.07 19.91 -25.29
N SER A 118 -5.36 19.79 -25.59
CA SER A 118 -6.24 18.79 -24.95
C SER A 118 -5.75 17.36 -25.16
N GLU A 119 -5.29 17.03 -26.38
CA GLU A 119 -4.75 15.71 -26.68
C GLU A 119 -3.46 15.43 -25.91
N ARG A 120 -2.52 16.40 -25.91
CA ARG A 120 -1.29 16.34 -25.11
C ARG A 120 -1.61 16.11 -23.63
N ASP A 121 -2.47 16.95 -23.05
CA ASP A 121 -2.77 16.92 -21.61
C ASP A 121 -3.45 15.61 -21.21
N ARG A 122 -4.31 15.06 -22.08
CA ARG A 122 -4.91 13.73 -21.89
C ARG A 122 -3.87 12.62 -21.91
N LYS A 123 -2.93 12.63 -22.88
CA LYS A 123 -1.86 11.63 -22.98
C LYS A 123 -0.93 11.71 -21.78
N VAL A 124 -0.48 12.90 -21.41
CA VAL A 124 0.34 13.16 -20.21
C VAL A 124 -0.38 12.66 -18.96
N GLY A 125 -1.63 13.07 -18.76
CA GLY A 125 -2.43 12.65 -17.60
C GLY A 125 -2.61 11.14 -17.51
N SER A 126 -2.80 10.47 -18.65
CA SER A 126 -2.90 9.00 -18.75
C SER A 126 -1.57 8.32 -18.39
N ILE A 127 -0.44 8.83 -18.88
CA ILE A 127 0.90 8.30 -18.55
C ILE A 127 1.15 8.42 -17.04
N LEU A 128 0.91 9.60 -16.46
CA LEU A 128 1.10 9.83 -15.03
C LEU A 128 0.18 8.95 -14.18
N ALA A 129 -1.07 8.72 -14.61
CA ALA A 129 -1.99 7.82 -13.93
C ALA A 129 -1.55 6.34 -14.04
N ARG A 130 -1.21 5.88 -15.24
CA ARG A 130 -0.78 4.50 -15.53
C ARG A 130 0.42 4.07 -14.69
N TYR A 131 1.42 4.94 -14.58
CA TYR A 131 2.65 4.65 -13.83
C TYR A 131 2.59 5.15 -12.38
N GLY A 132 1.52 5.82 -11.95
CA GLY A 132 1.38 6.35 -10.59
C GLY A 132 2.33 7.50 -10.28
N MET A 133 2.75 8.28 -11.29
CA MET A 133 3.81 9.28 -11.17
C MET A 133 3.33 10.69 -10.83
N LYS A 134 2.02 10.92 -10.66
CA LYS A 134 1.45 12.25 -10.32
C LYS A 134 2.05 12.89 -9.05
N ARG A 135 2.59 12.08 -8.13
CA ARG A 135 3.24 12.55 -6.89
C ARG A 135 4.71 12.96 -7.08
N PHE A 136 5.35 12.43 -8.12
CA PHE A 136 6.80 12.49 -8.32
C PHE A 136 7.18 13.38 -9.50
N LEU A 137 6.28 13.53 -10.47
CA LEU A 137 6.46 14.33 -11.67
C LEU A 137 5.36 15.37 -11.76
N ARG A 138 5.77 16.63 -11.90
CA ARG A 138 4.92 17.73 -12.33
C ARG A 138 5.17 17.95 -13.82
N VAL A 139 4.10 17.99 -14.61
CA VAL A 139 4.19 18.23 -16.06
C VAL A 139 3.40 19.47 -16.39
N GLU A 140 4.07 20.48 -16.94
CA GLU A 140 3.47 21.77 -17.27
C GLU A 140 3.53 22.02 -18.76
N GLY A 141 2.38 22.30 -19.38
CA GLY A 141 2.34 22.70 -20.78
C GLY A 141 2.94 24.10 -20.98
N GLU A 142 3.63 24.30 -22.10
CA GLU A 142 4.17 25.62 -22.44
C GLU A 142 3.06 26.60 -22.84
N ARG A 143 3.30 27.89 -22.56
CA ARG A 143 2.37 28.99 -22.87
C ARG A 143 2.16 29.18 -24.37
N ASN A 144 3.21 28.94 -25.16
CA ASN A 144 3.18 29.01 -26.61
C ASN A 144 3.42 27.60 -27.18
N GLY A 145 2.64 27.22 -28.19
CA GLY A 145 2.75 25.90 -28.81
C GLY A 145 2.15 24.74 -27.98
N LEU A 146 2.62 23.54 -28.30
CA LEU A 146 2.19 22.26 -27.75
C LEU A 146 3.26 21.60 -26.86
N GLY A 147 4.41 22.25 -26.64
CA GLY A 147 5.47 21.74 -25.76
C GLY A 147 5.02 21.56 -24.31
N PHE A 148 5.82 20.86 -23.53
CA PHE A 148 5.64 20.73 -22.08
C PHE A 148 6.99 20.50 -21.39
N ARG A 149 7.06 20.89 -20.12
CA ARG A 149 8.20 20.66 -19.22
C ARG A 149 7.85 19.62 -18.18
N VAL A 150 8.83 18.79 -17.83
CA VAL A 150 8.71 17.81 -16.74
C VAL A 150 9.65 18.23 -15.61
N GLU A 151 9.11 18.37 -14.41
CA GLU A 151 9.85 18.70 -13.20
C GLU A 151 9.66 17.59 -12.17
N GLU A 152 10.75 17.15 -11.55
CA GLU A 152 10.66 16.24 -10.40
C GLU A 152 10.23 17.01 -9.16
N THR A 153 9.14 16.58 -8.54
CA THR A 153 8.69 17.13 -7.25
C THR A 153 9.50 16.50 -6.11
N GLY A 154 10.82 16.65 -6.16
CA GLY A 154 11.79 16.03 -5.24
C GLY A 154 11.73 16.53 -3.79
N VAL A 155 10.93 17.56 -3.50
CA VAL A 155 10.86 18.17 -2.16
C VAL A 155 10.02 17.33 -1.18
N ARG A 156 9.05 16.55 -1.66
CA ARG A 156 8.26 15.66 -0.77
C ARG A 156 9.02 14.40 -0.38
N GLU A 157 9.81 13.82 -1.28
CA GLU A 157 10.58 12.61 -0.98
C GLU A 157 11.66 12.84 0.09
N LYS A 158 12.38 13.97 0.04
CA LYS A 158 13.45 14.28 1.01
C LYS A 158 12.96 14.71 2.39
N LYS A 159 11.76 15.29 2.49
CA LYS A 159 11.15 15.68 3.79
C LYS A 159 10.38 14.55 4.46
N GLU A 160 9.88 13.57 3.70
CA GLU A 160 9.01 12.49 4.20
C GLU A 160 9.71 11.11 4.22
N GLY A 161 11.04 11.07 4.13
CA GLY A 161 11.83 9.84 4.30
C GLY A 161 11.53 8.72 3.31
N GLY A 162 10.87 9.02 2.18
CA GLY A 162 10.34 8.03 1.24
C GLY A 162 9.37 7.06 1.90
N ASP A 163 8.06 7.19 1.64
CA ASP A 163 6.99 6.27 2.12
C ASP A 163 7.21 4.77 1.82
N ASP A 164 8.29 4.40 1.15
CA ASP A 164 8.57 3.08 0.60
C ASP A 164 8.69 1.99 1.66
N GLY A 165 9.22 2.31 2.84
CA GLY A 165 9.43 1.36 3.93
C GLY A 165 8.29 1.29 4.95
N TYR A 166 7.41 2.29 4.97
CA TYR A 166 6.39 2.42 6.01
C TYR A 166 5.25 1.42 5.85
N GLN A 167 4.90 0.79 6.96
CA GLN A 167 3.72 -0.07 7.09
C GLN A 167 3.02 0.30 8.40
N VAL A 168 1.69 0.37 8.37
CA VAL A 168 0.89 0.73 9.54
C VAL A 168 -0.14 -0.35 9.79
N TYR A 169 -0.25 -0.75 11.03
CA TYR A 169 -1.16 -1.77 11.51
C TYR A 169 -2.04 -1.18 12.61
N ALA A 170 -3.31 -1.55 12.62
CA ALA A 170 -4.26 -1.22 13.67
C ALA A 170 -4.77 -2.52 14.29
N THR A 171 -4.80 -2.58 15.62
CA THR A 171 -5.28 -3.75 16.36
C THR A 171 -5.97 -3.37 17.66
N THR A 172 -7.00 -4.13 18.04
CA THR A 172 -7.60 -4.08 19.38
C THR A 172 -6.87 -4.96 20.37
N GLU A 173 -6.00 -5.85 19.90
CA GLU A 173 -5.20 -6.74 20.74
C GLU A 173 -3.98 -5.99 21.29
N THR A 174 -4.19 -5.22 22.35
CA THR A 174 -3.16 -4.35 22.95
C THR A 174 -2.01 -5.12 23.62
N TRP A 175 -2.22 -6.42 23.90
CA TRP A 175 -1.24 -7.31 24.49
C TRP A 175 -0.16 -7.79 23.52
N LEU A 176 -0.37 -7.65 22.20
CA LEU A 176 0.62 -8.04 21.19
C LEU A 176 1.80 -7.07 21.20
N GLY A 177 3.03 -7.58 21.18
CA GLY A 177 4.23 -6.76 20.91
C GLY A 177 4.28 -6.27 19.46
N GLU A 178 5.11 -5.26 19.18
CA GLU A 178 5.31 -4.72 17.82
C GLU A 178 5.74 -5.82 16.84
N GLN A 179 6.67 -6.69 17.29
CA GLN A 179 7.15 -7.83 16.51
C GLN A 179 6.03 -8.85 16.25
N ASP A 180 5.18 -9.13 17.24
CA ASP A 180 4.06 -10.06 17.09
C ASP A 180 3.03 -9.55 16.09
N VAL A 181 2.69 -8.26 16.17
CA VAL A 181 1.78 -7.60 15.21
C VAL A 181 2.25 -7.82 13.78
N VAL A 182 3.54 -7.60 13.52
CA VAL A 182 4.14 -7.81 12.20
C VAL A 182 4.12 -9.28 11.81
N THR A 183 4.47 -10.17 12.74
CA THR A 183 4.58 -11.62 12.49
C THR A 183 3.22 -12.22 12.16
N PHE A 184 2.19 -11.95 12.97
CA PHE A 184 0.82 -12.40 12.73
C PHE A 184 0.30 -11.91 11.38
N TYR A 185 0.53 -10.63 11.06
CA TYR A 185 0.11 -10.09 9.76
C TYR A 185 0.84 -10.76 8.59
N ARG A 186 2.16 -10.98 8.69
CA ARG A 186 2.96 -11.63 7.64
C ARG A 186 2.58 -13.09 7.41
N HIS A 187 2.33 -13.86 8.48
CA HIS A 187 1.85 -15.24 8.35
C HIS A 187 0.54 -15.29 7.56
N ARG A 188 -0.38 -14.39 7.88
CA ARG A 188 -1.66 -14.29 7.19
C ARG A 188 -1.50 -13.87 5.72
N ASP A 189 -0.69 -12.86 5.42
CA ASP A 189 -0.40 -12.45 4.03
C ASP A 189 0.26 -13.58 3.21
N ARG A 190 1.11 -14.41 3.85
CA ARG A 190 1.68 -15.60 3.23
C ARG A 190 0.62 -16.65 2.90
N ILE A 191 -0.30 -16.93 3.82
CA ILE A 191 -1.43 -17.86 3.59
C ILE A 191 -2.30 -17.36 2.44
N GLU A 192 -2.68 -16.08 2.44
CA GLU A 192 -3.48 -15.48 1.36
C GLU A 192 -2.79 -15.56 -0.01
N LYS A 193 -1.48 -15.30 -0.05
CA LYS A 193 -0.70 -15.46 -1.28
C LYS A 193 -0.65 -16.91 -1.75
N ALA A 194 -0.47 -17.88 -0.85
CA ALA A 194 -0.51 -19.30 -1.16
C ALA A 194 -1.86 -19.71 -1.77
N ILE A 195 -2.96 -19.35 -1.09
CA ILE A 195 -4.33 -19.59 -1.57
C ILE A 195 -4.53 -18.98 -2.95
N ARG A 196 -4.13 -17.72 -3.15
CA ARG A 196 -4.27 -17.04 -4.45
C ARG A 196 -3.45 -17.70 -5.56
N THR A 197 -2.21 -18.08 -5.27
CA THR A 197 -1.34 -18.75 -6.24
C THR A 197 -1.94 -20.08 -6.64
N MET A 198 -2.37 -20.90 -5.67
CA MET A 198 -3.04 -22.16 -5.93
C MET A 198 -4.33 -21.96 -6.72
N SER A 199 -5.15 -20.98 -6.35
CA SER A 199 -6.37 -20.63 -7.07
C SER A 199 -6.07 -20.31 -8.55
N SER A 200 -4.98 -19.57 -8.80
CA SER A 200 -4.57 -19.22 -10.16
C SER A 200 -4.07 -20.43 -10.95
N VAL A 201 -3.30 -21.32 -10.32
CA VAL A 201 -2.74 -22.53 -10.97
C VAL A 201 -3.85 -23.54 -11.27
N LEU A 202 -4.78 -23.72 -10.34
CA LEU A 202 -5.91 -24.65 -10.48
C LEU A 202 -7.08 -24.09 -11.29
N GLY A 203 -6.98 -22.85 -11.80
CA GLY A 203 -8.07 -22.20 -12.51
C GLY A 203 -9.30 -21.88 -11.63
N LEU A 204 -9.16 -21.97 -10.30
CA LEU A 204 -10.18 -21.62 -9.31
C LEU A 204 -10.28 -20.09 -9.11
N GLY A 205 -9.89 -19.30 -10.11
CA GLY A 205 -9.97 -17.83 -10.11
C GLY A 205 -11.38 -17.32 -9.77
N PRO A 206 -11.55 -16.02 -9.48
CA PRO A 206 -12.67 -15.52 -8.69
C PRO A 206 -14.01 -16.02 -9.24
N MET A 207 -14.58 -17.00 -8.55
CA MET A 207 -15.92 -17.48 -8.84
C MET A 207 -16.89 -16.52 -8.16
N TRP A 208 -17.86 -16.02 -8.91
CA TRP A 208 -19.00 -15.32 -8.35
C TRP A 208 -19.85 -16.33 -7.58
N VAL A 209 -19.44 -16.61 -6.34
CA VAL A 209 -20.14 -17.50 -5.44
C VAL A 209 -21.37 -16.77 -4.92
N GLN A 210 -22.53 -17.13 -5.46
CA GLN A 210 -23.80 -16.46 -5.12
C GLN A 210 -24.50 -17.07 -3.89
N THR A 211 -24.05 -18.25 -3.43
CA THR A 211 -24.67 -18.97 -2.32
C THR A 211 -23.66 -19.28 -1.20
N PRO A 212 -24.11 -19.32 0.07
CA PRO A 212 -23.25 -19.67 1.22
C PRO A 212 -22.54 -21.03 1.07
N GLU A 213 -23.18 -22.02 0.43
CA GLU A 213 -22.65 -23.36 0.23
C GLU A 213 -21.46 -23.34 -0.74
N HIS A 214 -21.52 -22.54 -1.81
CA HIS A 214 -20.40 -22.38 -2.74
C HIS A 214 -19.21 -21.67 -2.08
N VAL A 215 -19.47 -20.69 -1.20
CA VAL A 215 -18.41 -20.06 -0.40
C VAL A 215 -17.71 -21.09 0.49
N ARG A 216 -18.49 -21.92 1.21
CA ARG A 216 -17.94 -22.97 2.09
C ARG A 216 -17.13 -24.01 1.31
N GLY A 217 -17.65 -24.50 0.18
CA GLY A 217 -16.95 -25.46 -0.68
C GLY A 217 -15.64 -24.90 -1.23
N HIS A 218 -15.63 -23.63 -1.65
CA HIS A 218 -14.43 -22.97 -2.15
C HIS A 218 -13.37 -22.81 -1.05
N VAL A 219 -13.76 -22.39 0.16
CA VAL A 219 -12.87 -22.32 1.33
C VAL A 219 -12.33 -23.71 1.68
N PHE A 220 -13.16 -24.75 1.62
CA PHE A 220 -12.77 -26.12 1.94
C PHE A 220 -11.72 -26.67 0.96
N VAL A 221 -11.90 -26.47 -0.34
CA VAL A 221 -10.89 -26.86 -1.36
C VAL A 221 -9.57 -26.12 -1.15
N HIS A 222 -9.62 -24.83 -0.80
CA HIS A 222 -8.41 -24.07 -0.48
C HIS A 222 -7.72 -24.51 0.80
N ALA A 223 -8.49 -24.96 1.80
CA ALA A 223 -7.95 -25.45 3.06
C ALA A 223 -7.28 -26.83 2.93
N LEU A 224 -7.76 -27.69 2.01
CA LEU A 224 -7.20 -29.03 1.77
C LEU A 224 -5.95 -29.05 0.86
N GLY A 225 -5.74 -27.99 0.08
CA GLY A 225 -4.52 -27.83 -0.72
C GLY A 225 -3.30 -27.36 0.09
N TYR A 226 -3.45 -27.26 1.41
CA TYR A 226 -2.44 -26.91 2.40
C TYR A 226 -2.22 -28.10 3.34
#